data_AF-A0A961MP67-F1
#
_entry.id   AF-A0A961MP67-F1
#
_cell.length_a   1.000
_cell.length_b   1.000
_cell.length_c   1.000
_cell.angle_alpha   90.00
_cell.angle_beta   90.00
_cell.angle_gamma   90.00
#
_symmetry.space_group_name_H-M   'P 1'
#
loop_
_entity.id
_entity.type
_entity.pdbx_description
1 polymer ?
#
loop_
_entity_poly.entity_id
_entity_poly.type
_entity_poly.pdbx_seq_one_letter_code
_entity_poly.pdbx_strand_id
1 'polypeptide(L)' 'ADPQAQTQCLHAWETYERLGSPEGELALAQAVIYLALAPKSNAGYVAYKAARSEARRTGSEPPPKHILNAP' A
#
# COMPACT_ATOMS: atom_id res chain seq x y z
N ALA A 1 -5.66 1.02 -7.22
CA ALA A 1 -5.85 1.56 -8.58
C ALA A 1 -5.41 3.01 -8.67
N ASP A 2 -5.48 3.78 -7.58
CA ASP A 2 -4.82 5.07 -7.48
C ASP A 2 -3.66 4.99 -6.47
N PRO A 3 -2.38 5.13 -6.91
CA PRO A 3 -1.22 5.12 -6.02
C PRO A 3 -1.15 6.32 -5.05
N GLN A 4 -1.77 7.46 -5.37
CA GLN A 4 -1.74 8.66 -4.53
C GLN A 4 -2.56 8.52 -3.24
N ALA A 5 -3.52 7.58 -3.22
CA ALA A 5 -4.36 7.30 -2.06
C ALA A 5 -3.56 7.04 -0.77
N GLN A 6 -2.40 6.37 -0.87
CA GLN A 6 -1.54 6.11 0.28
C GLN A 6 -0.94 7.40 0.85
N THR A 7 -0.40 8.26 -0.01
CA THR A 7 0.19 9.54 0.38
C THR A 7 -0.84 10.44 1.04
N GLN A 8 -2.07 10.50 0.50
CA GLN A 8 -3.15 11.30 1.11
C GLN A 8 -3.50 10.84 2.53
N CYS A 9 -3.53 9.52 2.76
CA CYS A 9 -3.80 8.99 4.09
C CYS A 9 -2.66 9.28 5.07
N LEU A 10 -1.40 9.19 4.62
CA LEU A 10 -0.24 9.52 5.45
C LEU A 10 -0.23 10.99 5.82
N HIS A 11 -0.52 11.90 4.89
CA HIS A 11 -0.62 13.31 5.18
C HIS A 11 -1.75 13.64 6.17
N ALA A 12 -2.90 12.96 6.06
CA ALA A 12 -3.99 13.13 7.01
C ALA A 12 -3.59 12.66 8.42
N TRP A 13 -2.87 11.54 8.52
CA TRP A 13 -2.30 11.07 9.79
C TRP A 13 -1.28 12.08 10.35
N GLU A 14 -0.30 12.51 9.57
CA GLU A 14 0.69 13.52 10.01
C GLU A 14 0.02 14.81 10.50
N THR A 15 -1.06 15.23 9.84
CA THR A 15 -1.84 16.41 10.24
C THR A 15 -2.47 16.18 11.62
N TYR A 16 -3.08 15.01 11.84
CA TYR A 16 -3.66 14.66 13.12
C TYR A 16 -2.62 14.62 14.23
N GLU A 17 -1.46 14.00 13.98
CA GLU A 17 -0.39 13.90 14.97
C GLU A 17 0.16 15.27 15.37
N ARG A 18 0.27 16.21 14.41
CA ARG A 18 0.86 17.53 14.64
C ARG A 18 -0.12 18.56 15.20
N LEU A 19 -1.38 18.53 14.77
CA LEU A 19 -2.36 19.56 15.11
C LEU A 19 -3.40 19.08 16.13
N GLY A 20 -3.66 17.78 16.21
CA GLY A 20 -4.75 17.24 17.03
C GLY A 20 -6.13 17.68 16.54
N SER A 21 -7.12 17.66 17.42
CA SER A 21 -8.48 18.11 17.11
C SER A 21 -8.61 19.64 17.20
N PRO A 22 -9.42 20.28 16.34
CA PRO A 22 -10.30 19.67 15.33
C PRO A 22 -9.66 19.45 13.94
N GLU A 23 -8.51 20.05 13.63
CA GLU A 23 -7.93 20.06 12.29
C GLU A 23 -7.55 18.65 11.80
N GLY A 24 -7.04 17.81 12.70
CA GLY A 24 -6.74 16.41 12.42
C GLY A 24 -7.97 15.61 12.01
N GLU A 25 -9.10 15.83 12.68
CA GLU A 25 -10.35 15.14 12.35
C GLU A 25 -10.85 15.53 10.96
N LEU A 26 -10.74 16.82 10.60
CA LEU A 26 -11.04 17.30 9.25
C LEU A 26 -10.13 16.65 8.21
N ALA A 27 -8.83 16.50 8.50
CA ALA A 27 -7.89 15.84 7.59
C ALA A 27 -8.23 14.36 7.38
N LEU A 28 -8.60 13.65 8.45
CA LEU A 28 -9.06 12.26 8.36
C LEU A 28 -10.38 12.15 7.56
N ALA A 29 -11.34 13.06 7.78
CA ALA A 29 -12.59 13.10 7.03
C ALA A 29 -12.34 13.30 5.52
N GLN A 30 -11.41 14.19 5.16
CA GLN A 30 -11.01 14.39 3.77
C GLN A 30 -10.39 13.12 3.16
N ALA A 31 -9.51 12.43 3.88
CA ALA A 31 -8.92 11.17 3.43
C ALA A 31 -9.98 10.08 3.19
N VAL A 32 -10.99 9.99 4.08
CA VAL A 32 -12.10 9.04 3.92
C VAL A 32 -12.92 9.35 2.66
N ILE A 33 -13.28 10.62 2.42
CA ILE A 33 -14.01 11.04 1.21
C ILE A 33 -13.18 10.72 -0.05
N TYR A 34 -11.88 11.02 -0.03
CA TYR A 34 -10.97 10.70 -1.12
C TYR A 34 -11.00 9.20 -1.44
N LEU A 35 -10.81 8.35 -0.43
CA LEU A 35 -10.84 6.90 -0.59
C LEU A 35 -12.21 6.39 -1.06
N ALA A 36 -13.31 6.99 -0.60
CA ALA A 36 -14.67 6.61 -1.00
C ALA A 36 -14.89 6.81 -2.50
N LEU A 37 -14.37 7.90 -3.07
CA LEU A 37 -14.50 8.24 -4.49
C LEU A 37 -13.40 7.64 -5.38
N ALA A 38 -12.26 7.27 -4.81
CA ALA A 38 -11.14 6.71 -5.57
C ALA A 38 -11.51 5.37 -6.27
N PRO A 39 -10.90 5.06 -7.43
CA PRO A 39 -11.08 3.77 -8.09
C PRO A 39 -10.67 2.60 -7.18
N LYS A 40 -11.56 1.61 -7.04
CA LYS A 40 -11.33 0.43 -6.17
C LYS A 40 -10.64 -0.68 -6.94
N SER A 41 -9.59 -1.26 -6.35
CA SER A 41 -8.92 -2.44 -6.89
C SER A 41 -8.19 -3.18 -5.78
N ASN A 42 -8.43 -4.48 -5.68
CA ASN A 42 -7.71 -5.41 -4.80
C ASN A 42 -6.65 -6.21 -5.54
N ALA A 43 -6.35 -5.90 -6.81
CA ALA A 43 -5.49 -6.70 -7.68
C ALA A 43 -4.09 -6.91 -7.10
N GLY A 44 -3.43 -5.85 -6.62
CA GLY A 44 -2.12 -5.94 -5.99
C GLY A 44 -2.14 -6.78 -4.70
N TYR A 45 -3.20 -6.68 -3.90
CA TYR A 45 -3.37 -7.47 -2.68
C TYR A 45 -3.52 -8.97 -2.99
N VAL A 46 -4.35 -9.30 -3.99
CA VAL A 46 -4.54 -10.69 -4.46
C VAL A 46 -3.25 -11.24 -5.06
N ALA A 47 -2.58 -10.48 -5.92
CA ALA A 47 -1.31 -10.88 -6.54
C ALA A 47 -0.23 -11.16 -5.49
N TYR A 48 -0.09 -10.28 -4.49
CA TYR A 48 0.85 -10.48 -3.40
C TYR A 48 0.53 -11.74 -2.57
N LYS A 49 -0.75 -11.97 -2.26
CA LYS A 49 -1.19 -13.17 -1.55
C LYS A 49 -0.87 -14.44 -2.34
N ALA A 50 -1.12 -14.44 -3.65
CA ALA A 50 -0.80 -15.56 -4.53
C ALA A 50 0.71 -15.82 -4.58
N ALA A 51 1.52 -14.78 -4.79
CA ALA A 51 2.98 -14.89 -4.80
C ALA A 51 3.54 -15.43 -3.47
N ARG A 52 3.01 -14.97 -2.33
CA ARG A 52 3.39 -15.48 -1.00
C ARG A 52 2.96 -16.93 -0.78
N SER A 53 1.79 -17.32 -1.29
CA SER A 53 1.34 -18.71 -1.24
C SER A 53 2.24 -19.62 -2.05
N GLU A 54 2.59 -19.19 -3.26
CA GLU A 54 3.46 -19.96 -4.15
C GLU A 54 4.85 -20.10 -3.55
N ALA A 55 5.47 -19.02 -3.08
CA ALA A 55 6.78 -19.05 -2.44
C ALA A 55 6.84 -19.89 -1.15
N ARG A 56 5.69 -20.19 -0.51
CA ARG A 56 5.63 -21.14 0.62
C ARG A 56 5.51 -22.59 0.17
N ARG A 57 4.90 -22.81 -0.98
CA ARG A 57 4.64 -24.13 -1.57
C ARG A 57 5.86 -24.63 -2.35
N THR A 58 6.49 -23.73 -3.09
CA THR A 58 7.75 -23.96 -3.77
C THR A 58 8.89 -23.78 -2.78
N GLY A 59 9.95 -24.58 -2.90
CA GLY A 59 11.16 -24.36 -2.13
C GLY A 59 11.87 -23.05 -2.50
N SER A 60 12.99 -22.77 -1.85
CA SER A 60 13.87 -21.66 -2.19
C SER A 60 14.68 -21.97 -3.46
N GLU A 61 14.02 -21.95 -4.62
CA GLU A 61 14.71 -22.12 -5.90
C GLU A 61 15.74 -21.00 -6.12
N PRO A 62 16.94 -21.34 -6.61
CA PRO A 62 17.97 -20.34 -6.85
C PRO A 62 17.52 -19.39 -7.98
N PRO A 63 17.80 -18.08 -7.87
CA PRO A 63 17.51 -17.14 -8.93
C PRO A 63 18.23 -17.53 -10.24
N PRO A 64 17.62 -17.31 -11.41
CA PRO A 64 18.26 -17.54 -12.70
C PRO A 64 19.61 -16.82 -12.83
N LYS A 65 20.59 -17.45 -13.50
CA LYS A 65 21.97 -16.93 -13.62
C LYS A 65 22.06 -15.50 -14.14
N HIS A 66 21.14 -15.08 -15.02
CA HIS A 66 21.15 -13.76 -15.64
C HIS A 66 20.64 -12.62 -14.72
N ILE A 67 20.09 -12.93 -13.54
CA ILE A 67 19.67 -11.93 -12.53
C ILE A 67 20.49 -12.01 -11.24
N LEU A 68 21.57 -12.78 -11.22
CA LEU A 68 22.48 -12.83 -10.07
C LEU A 68 23.28 -11.53 -9.97
N ASN A 69 23.44 -11.03 -8.74
CA ASN A 69 24.22 -9.81 -8.47
C ASN A 69 25.72 -9.98 -8.82
N ALA A 70 26.25 -11.19 -8.66
CA ALA A 70 27.58 -11.57 -9.10
C ALA A 70 27.48 -12.95 -9.80
N PRO A 71 28.03 -13.10 -11.01
CA PRO A 71 27.94 -14.35 -11.79
C PRO A 71 28.72 -15.52 -11.18
#